data_AF-A0A8S3VGJ8-F1
#
_entry.id   AF-A0A8S3VGJ8-F1
#
_cell.length_a   1.000
_cell.length_b   1.000
_cell.length_c   1.000
_cell.angle_alpha   90.00
_cell.angle_beta   90.00
_cell.angle_gamma   90.00
#
_symmetry.space_group_name_H-M   'P 1'
#
loop_
_entity.id
_entity.type
_entity.pdbx_description
1 polymer ?
#
loop_
_entity_poly.entity_id
_entity_poly.type
_entity_poly.pdbx_seq_one_letter_code
_entity_poly.pdbx_strand_id
1 'polypeptide(L)'
;MNDKLTCKTVCIGGSSLTNKKHRIKKPWWNDDLNKLWVDMCKAEKTWNKFNNSPRAFEFNVQKRKYFDREVQKCKRKYWFSMQQDLLLESKRNQQQFWKKIGKIGVAENRKSVIPMEVIDQDGNVNSNLTAVLDKGSRNIVFLLSKISTKVSETQSHASTKNTFSDFLLTEPISFAETASVIDKAKKGKSAGFDNLPVEVLQNNCSTLFLYHLFDFCFRFQKTWQFRATPCLTEELH
;
A
#
# COMPACT_ATOMS: atom_id res chain seq x y z
N MET A 1 11.96 -23.01 43.45
CA MET A 1 11.20 -21.76 43.40
C MET A 1 10.79 -21.56 41.94
N ASN A 2 9.50 -21.74 41.63
CA ASN A 2 8.98 -21.67 40.26
C ASN A 2 8.24 -20.34 40.08
N ASP A 3 8.90 -19.39 39.43
CA ASP A 3 8.30 -18.10 39.09
C ASP A 3 7.29 -18.30 37.96
N LYS A 4 6.01 -18.16 38.31
CA LYS A 4 4.90 -18.09 37.36
C LYS A 4 4.96 -16.74 36.64
N LEU A 5 5.31 -16.77 35.36
CA LEU A 5 5.10 -15.65 34.43
C LEU A 5 3.59 -15.37 34.31
N THR A 6 3.10 -14.39 35.06
CA THR A 6 1.74 -13.86 34.90
C THR A 6 1.73 -12.90 33.71
N CYS A 7 1.19 -13.34 32.58
CA CYS A 7 0.88 -12.48 31.44
C CYS A 7 -0.23 -11.50 31.86
N LYS A 8 0.15 -10.25 32.17
CA LYS A 8 -0.80 -9.17 32.44
C LYS A 8 -1.30 -8.61 31.12
N THR A 9 -2.52 -8.98 30.74
CA THR A 9 -3.24 -8.36 29.62
C THR A 9 -3.57 -6.92 30.01
N VAL A 10 -2.98 -5.95 29.32
CA VAL A 10 -3.28 -4.53 29.49
C VAL A 10 -4.71 -4.26 29.01
N CYS A 11 -5.61 -3.98 29.94
CA CYS A 11 -6.94 -3.45 29.64
C CYS A 11 -6.83 -1.94 29.47
N ILE A 12 -6.85 -1.44 28.24
CA ILE A 12 -6.95 -0.01 27.96
C ILE A 12 -8.40 0.43 28.26
N GLY A 13 -8.60 0.96 29.47
CA GLY A 13 -9.81 1.65 29.88
C GLY A 13 -9.86 3.04 29.24
N GLY A 14 -10.81 3.23 28.33
CA GLY A 14 -11.04 4.51 27.65
C GLY A 14 -12.24 4.39 26.73
N SER A 15 -13.39 4.81 27.25
CA SER A 15 -14.70 4.85 26.59
C SER A 15 -14.73 5.84 25.42
N SER A 16 -14.00 5.55 24.33
CA SER A 16 -14.30 6.00 22.96
C SER A 16 -13.33 5.36 21.95
N LEU A 17 -13.08 4.05 22.07
CA LEU A 17 -12.65 3.25 20.92
C LEU A 17 -13.85 3.14 19.97
N THR A 18 -14.13 4.20 19.22
CA THR A 18 -15.07 4.14 18.09
C THR A 18 -14.72 2.89 17.29
N ASN A 19 -15.63 1.92 17.26
CA ASN A 19 -15.42 0.58 16.74
C ASN A 19 -14.76 0.62 15.35
N LYS A 20 -13.42 0.59 15.26
CA LYS A 20 -12.65 0.71 14.00
C LYS A 20 -13.01 -0.41 13.00
N LYS A 21 -13.64 -1.46 13.50
CA LYS A 21 -14.17 -2.61 12.77
C LYS A 21 -15.57 -2.40 12.20
N HIS A 22 -16.37 -1.52 12.79
CA HIS A 22 -17.70 -1.18 12.30
C HIS A 22 -17.58 -0.16 11.16
N ARG A 23 -17.90 -0.58 9.93
CA ARG A 23 -17.61 0.19 8.73
C ARG A 23 -18.83 0.32 7.81
N ILE A 24 -19.99 0.69 8.37
CA ILE A 24 -21.26 0.83 7.62
C ILE A 24 -21.11 1.70 6.37
N LYS A 25 -20.33 2.79 6.44
CA LYS A 25 -20.13 3.70 5.30
C LYS A 25 -19.33 3.10 4.14
N LYS A 26 -18.79 1.88 4.28
CA LYS A 26 -18.01 1.25 3.21
C LYS A 26 -18.96 0.50 2.26
N PRO A 27 -18.72 0.56 0.95
CA PRO A 27 -19.64 0.00 -0.06
C PRO A 27 -19.73 -1.53 -0.05
N TRP A 28 -18.74 -2.20 0.53
CA TRP A 28 -18.73 -3.65 0.72
C TRP A 28 -19.42 -4.11 2.02
N TRP A 29 -19.95 -3.18 2.81
CA TRP A 29 -20.70 -3.48 4.04
C TRP A 29 -22.17 -3.75 3.71
N ASN A 30 -22.75 -4.83 4.25
CA ASN A 30 -24.13 -5.22 4.00
C ASN A 30 -24.84 -5.62 5.31
N ASP A 31 -26.14 -5.91 5.23
CA ASP A 31 -26.97 -6.25 6.39
C ASP A 31 -26.52 -7.54 7.09
N ASP A 32 -25.99 -8.50 6.34
CA ASP A 32 -25.45 -9.74 6.91
C ASP A 32 -24.23 -9.45 7.78
N LEU A 33 -23.29 -8.62 7.31
CA LEU A 33 -22.16 -8.16 8.12
C LEU A 33 -22.62 -7.37 9.34
N ASN A 34 -23.72 -6.63 9.24
CA ASN A 34 -24.30 -5.92 10.39
C ASN A 34 -24.85 -6.89 11.44
N LYS A 35 -25.54 -7.96 11.04
CA LYS A 35 -26.00 -9.02 11.95
C LYS A 35 -24.82 -9.70 12.64
N LEU A 36 -23.79 -10.07 11.88
CA LEU A 36 -22.58 -10.71 12.42
C LEU A 36 -21.81 -9.79 13.37
N TRP A 37 -21.78 -8.50 13.07
CA TRP A 37 -21.20 -7.48 13.93
C TRP A 37 -21.92 -7.40 15.28
N VAL A 38 -23.26 -7.35 15.28
CA VAL A 38 -24.08 -7.34 16.49
C VAL A 38 -23.85 -8.62 17.31
N ASP A 39 -23.79 -9.78 16.66
CA ASP A 39 -23.53 -11.07 17.33
C ASP A 39 -22.14 -11.14 17.95
N MET A 40 -21.12 -10.64 17.25
CA MET A 40 -19.76 -10.53 17.79
C MET A 40 -19.74 -9.60 19.01
N CYS A 41 -20.41 -8.45 18.95
CA CYS A 41 -20.51 -7.51 20.08
C CYS A 41 -21.23 -8.14 21.29
N LYS A 42 -22.26 -8.96 21.07
CA LYS A 42 -22.95 -9.70 22.14
C LYS A 42 -22.02 -10.72 22.80
N ALA A 43 -21.22 -11.44 22.00
CA ALA A 43 -20.24 -12.40 22.51
C ALA A 43 -19.15 -11.71 23.34
N GLU A 44 -18.67 -10.55 22.90
CA GLU A 44 -17.69 -9.74 23.62
C GLU A 44 -18.24 -9.22 24.95
N LYS A 45 -19.47 -8.67 24.96
CA LYS A 45 -20.16 -8.27 26.19
C LYS A 45 -20.32 -9.44 27.17
N THR A 46 -20.63 -10.62 26.66
CA THR A 46 -20.77 -11.84 27.46
C THR A 46 -19.44 -12.23 28.09
N TRP A 47 -18.35 -12.26 27.31
CA TRP A 47 -17.01 -12.54 27.82
C TRP A 47 -16.58 -11.56 28.93
N ASN A 48 -16.81 -10.26 28.73
CA ASN A 48 -16.50 -9.24 29.73
C ASN A 48 -17.33 -9.40 31.01
N LYS A 49 -18.59 -9.83 30.91
CA LYS A 49 -19.48 -10.05 32.08
C LYS A 49 -19.04 -11.25 32.93
N PHE A 50 -18.52 -12.31 32.31
CA PHE A 50 -18.12 -13.54 33.00
C PHE A 50 -16.65 -13.55 33.46
N ASN A 51 -16.10 -12.38 33.79
CA ASN A 51 -14.77 -12.18 34.37
C ASN A 51 -13.66 -13.01 33.67
N ASN A 52 -13.63 -12.97 32.33
CA ASN A 52 -12.69 -13.70 31.50
C ASN A 52 -12.77 -15.24 31.55
N SER A 53 -13.97 -15.81 31.75
CA SER A 53 -14.19 -17.26 31.60
C SER A 53 -13.56 -17.81 30.30
N PRO A 54 -12.72 -18.87 30.35
CA PRO A 54 -12.08 -19.44 29.17
C PRO A 54 -13.07 -19.85 28.08
N ARG A 55 -14.23 -20.42 28.47
CA ARG A 55 -15.28 -20.82 27.54
C ARG A 55 -15.92 -19.62 26.83
N ALA A 56 -16.14 -18.53 27.55
CA ALA A 56 -16.68 -17.30 26.97
C ALA A 56 -15.65 -16.62 26.05
N PHE A 57 -14.37 -16.70 26.41
CA PHE A 57 -13.26 -16.23 25.56
C PHE A 57 -13.19 -17.02 24.24
N GLU A 58 -13.22 -18.36 24.29
CA GLU A 58 -13.21 -19.20 23.09
C GLU A 58 -14.39 -18.90 22.17
N PHE A 59 -15.59 -18.75 22.73
CA PHE A 59 -16.78 -18.39 21.97
C PHE A 59 -16.64 -17.00 21.31
N ASN A 60 -16.13 -16.01 22.03
CA ASN A 60 -15.84 -14.68 21.49
C ASN A 60 -14.81 -14.74 20.34
N VAL A 61 -13.73 -15.50 20.52
CA VAL A 61 -12.70 -15.70 19.47
C VAL A 61 -13.30 -16.35 18.23
N GLN A 62 -14.16 -17.36 18.37
CA GLN A 62 -14.84 -18.00 17.24
C GLN A 62 -15.73 -17.00 16.48
N LYS A 63 -16.55 -16.21 17.19
CA LYS A 63 -17.42 -15.20 16.57
C LYS A 63 -16.62 -14.12 15.86
N ARG A 64 -15.52 -13.65 16.47
CA ARG A 64 -14.61 -12.68 15.84
C ARG A 64 -13.96 -13.23 14.58
N LYS A 65 -13.40 -14.45 14.62
CA LYS A 65 -12.80 -15.09 13.44
C LYS A 65 -13.82 -15.26 12.32
N TYR A 66 -15.04 -15.66 12.65
CA TYR A 66 -16.12 -15.81 11.67
C TYR A 66 -16.49 -14.46 11.04
N PHE A 67 -16.71 -13.42 11.85
CA PHE A 67 -16.96 -12.07 11.36
C PHE A 67 -15.84 -11.56 10.45
N ASP A 68 -14.57 -11.67 10.88
CA ASP A 68 -13.42 -11.23 10.09
C ASP A 68 -13.34 -11.97 8.75
N ARG A 69 -13.64 -13.27 8.73
CA ARG A 69 -13.69 -14.07 7.50
C ARG A 69 -14.77 -13.58 6.53
N GLU A 70 -15.97 -13.32 7.02
CA GLU A 70 -17.07 -12.84 6.17
C GLU A 70 -16.81 -11.40 5.67
N VAL A 71 -16.23 -10.52 6.49
CA VAL A 71 -15.78 -9.19 6.05
C VAL A 71 -14.80 -9.30 4.87
N GLN A 72 -13.82 -10.22 4.97
CA GLN A 72 -12.84 -10.40 3.90
C GLN A 72 -13.49 -10.98 2.63
N LYS A 73 -14.46 -11.89 2.75
CA LYS A 73 -15.22 -12.40 1.60
C LYS A 73 -16.00 -11.27 0.91
N CYS A 74 -16.75 -10.47 1.66
CA CYS A 74 -17.51 -9.34 1.10
C CYS A 74 -16.60 -8.31 0.41
N LYS A 75 -15.45 -7.98 1.03
CA LYS A 75 -14.43 -7.14 0.40
C LYS A 75 -13.97 -7.71 -0.93
N ARG A 76 -13.50 -8.97 -0.95
CA ARG A 76 -13.01 -9.62 -2.17
C ARG A 76 -14.07 -9.64 -3.27
N LYS A 77 -15.31 -9.98 -2.93
CA LYS A 77 -16.43 -9.98 -3.87
C LYS A 77 -16.69 -8.58 -4.45
N TYR A 78 -16.68 -7.54 -3.62
CA TYR A 78 -16.83 -6.17 -4.07
C TYR A 78 -15.70 -5.73 -5.00
N TRP A 79 -14.44 -5.96 -4.61
CA TRP A 79 -13.27 -5.60 -5.44
C TRP A 79 -13.28 -6.35 -6.78
N PHE A 80 -13.65 -7.63 -6.77
CA PHE A 80 -13.79 -8.42 -7.98
C PHE A 80 -14.88 -7.85 -8.91
N SER A 81 -16.06 -7.55 -8.37
CA SER A 81 -17.15 -6.93 -9.14
C SER A 81 -16.70 -5.59 -9.75
N MET A 82 -16.08 -4.74 -8.94
CA MET A 82 -15.61 -3.43 -9.40
C MET A 82 -14.54 -3.55 -10.48
N GLN A 83 -13.65 -4.54 -10.38
CA GLN A 83 -12.67 -4.84 -11.43
C GLN A 83 -13.36 -5.23 -12.73
N GLN A 84 -14.37 -6.11 -12.69
CA GLN A 84 -15.12 -6.49 -13.89
C GLN A 84 -15.83 -5.29 -14.52
N ASP A 85 -16.45 -4.43 -13.71
CA ASP A 85 -17.09 -3.21 -14.17
C ASP A 85 -16.10 -2.27 -14.88
N LEU A 86 -14.88 -2.14 -14.34
CA LEU A 86 -13.80 -1.36 -14.95
C LEU A 86 -13.31 -1.97 -16.27
N LEU A 87 -13.19 -3.29 -16.35
CA LEU A 87 -12.81 -3.99 -17.58
C LEU A 87 -13.86 -3.86 -18.69
N LEU A 88 -15.14 -3.81 -18.33
CA LEU A 88 -16.22 -3.54 -19.28
C LEU A 88 -16.20 -2.08 -19.73
N GLU A 89 -15.99 -1.15 -18.80
CA GLU A 89 -15.91 0.28 -19.11
C GLU A 89 -14.69 0.61 -19.99
N SER A 90 -13.54 -0.02 -19.76
CA SER A 90 -12.33 0.22 -20.56
C SER A 90 -12.55 -0.12 -22.03
N LYS A 91 -13.35 -1.16 -22.33
CA LYS A 91 -13.72 -1.56 -23.69
C LYS A 91 -14.75 -0.61 -24.33
N ARG A 92 -15.64 -0.02 -23.53
CA ARG A 92 -16.76 0.81 -24.03
C ARG A 92 -16.41 2.29 -24.13
N ASN A 93 -15.75 2.85 -23.11
CA ASN A 93 -15.44 4.27 -23.00
C ASN A 93 -14.20 4.51 -22.14
N GLN A 94 -13.06 4.72 -22.81
CA GLN A 94 -11.77 4.93 -22.16
C GLN A 94 -11.74 6.18 -21.26
N GLN A 95 -12.49 7.24 -21.59
CA GLN A 95 -12.54 8.45 -20.75
C GLN A 95 -13.25 8.20 -19.42
N GLN A 96 -14.36 7.46 -19.45
CA GLN A 96 -15.11 7.09 -18.23
C GLN A 96 -14.32 6.11 -17.37
N PHE A 97 -13.59 5.18 -17.99
CA PHE A 97 -12.66 4.29 -17.30
C PHE A 97 -11.65 5.06 -16.44
N TRP A 98 -10.91 6.01 -17.05
CA TRP A 98 -9.92 6.81 -16.32
C TRP A 98 -10.55 7.68 -15.22
N LYS A 99 -11.75 8.23 -15.45
CA LYS A 99 -12.51 8.95 -14.42
C LYS A 99 -12.85 8.05 -13.23
N LYS A 100 -13.28 6.81 -13.46
CA LYS A 100 -13.58 5.84 -12.39
C LYS A 100 -12.31 5.41 -11.65
N ILE A 101 -11.22 5.11 -12.35
CA ILE A 101 -9.92 4.80 -11.74
C ILE A 101 -9.42 5.94 -10.86
N GLY A 102 -9.52 7.19 -11.34
CA GLY A 102 -9.13 8.37 -10.57
C GLY A 102 -9.87 8.49 -9.23
N LYS A 103 -11.14 8.07 -9.17
CA LYS A 103 -11.95 8.05 -7.94
C LYS A 103 -11.59 6.90 -6.98
N ILE A 104 -11.08 5.78 -7.50
CA ILE A 104 -10.71 4.62 -6.67
C ILE A 104 -9.36 4.87 -5.95
N GLY A 105 -8.51 5.72 -6.50
CA GLY A 105 -7.21 6.07 -5.93
C GLY A 105 -7.24 7.13 -4.83
N VAL A 106 -6.05 7.46 -4.33
CA VAL A 106 -5.75 8.46 -3.28
C VAL A 106 -6.16 9.91 -3.67
N ALA A 107 -6.73 10.13 -4.86
CA ALA A 107 -7.11 11.44 -5.34
C ALA A 107 -8.12 12.16 -4.42
N GLU A 108 -9.00 11.42 -3.76
CA GLU A 108 -10.02 11.99 -2.86
C GLU A 108 -9.45 12.39 -1.47
N ASN A 109 -8.27 11.86 -1.09
CA ASN A 109 -7.62 12.11 0.20
C ASN A 109 -6.30 12.90 0.08
N ARG A 110 -6.15 13.77 -0.93
CA ARG A 110 -4.98 14.65 -1.07
C ARG A 110 -4.95 15.73 0.02
N LYS A 111 -4.57 15.36 1.24
CA LYS A 111 -3.77 16.25 2.09
C LYS A 111 -2.32 15.91 1.76
N SER A 112 -1.69 16.74 0.94
CA SER A 112 -0.27 16.65 0.54
C SER A 112 0.66 16.93 1.72
N VAL A 113 0.58 16.14 2.78
CA VAL A 113 1.47 16.29 3.94
C VAL A 113 2.63 15.33 3.73
N ILE A 114 3.76 15.88 3.31
CA ILE A 114 5.05 15.19 3.36
C ILE A 114 5.24 14.76 4.82
N PRO A 115 5.62 13.50 5.11
CA PRO A 115 5.94 13.09 6.47
C PRO A 115 7.06 13.99 7.00
N MET A 116 6.75 14.83 7.99
CA MET A 116 7.69 15.80 8.58
C MET A 116 8.54 15.18 9.69
N GLU A 117 8.51 13.85 9.85
CA GLU A 117 9.16 13.12 10.93
C GLU A 117 9.90 11.92 10.38
N VAL A 118 11.15 11.74 10.82
CA VAL A 118 11.98 10.57 10.49
C VAL A 118 12.58 9.99 11.76
N ILE A 119 12.54 8.67 11.88
CA ILE A 119 13.18 7.94 12.99
C ILE A 119 14.67 7.79 12.70
N ASP A 120 15.59 8.23 13.55
CA ASP A 120 17.02 8.02 13.36
C ASP A 120 17.46 6.55 13.56
N GLN A 121 18.76 6.27 13.55
CA GLN A 121 19.27 4.91 13.76
C GLN A 121 19.17 4.47 15.23
N ASP A 122 19.08 5.43 16.14
CA ASP A 122 18.99 5.23 17.59
C ASP A 122 17.53 5.10 18.07
N GLY A 123 16.57 5.23 17.15
CA GLY A 123 15.13 5.11 17.41
C GLY A 123 14.44 6.42 17.78
N ASN A 124 15.14 7.55 17.81
CA ASN A 124 14.55 8.85 18.12
C ASN A 124 13.83 9.44 16.92
N VAL A 125 12.72 10.14 17.18
CA VAL A 125 11.96 10.86 16.16
C VAL A 125 12.58 12.24 15.94
N ASN A 126 13.02 12.51 14.71
CA ASN A 126 13.55 13.81 14.30
C ASN A 126 12.58 14.49 13.32
N SER A 127 12.03 15.62 13.73
CA SER A 127 11.08 16.41 12.93
C SER A 127 11.73 17.59 12.20
N ASN A 128 13.06 17.69 12.24
CA ASN A 128 13.79 18.76 11.56
C ASN A 128 13.75 18.53 10.04
N LEU A 129 13.30 19.55 9.28
CA LEU A 129 13.17 19.49 7.82
C LEU A 129 14.46 19.06 7.12
N THR A 130 15.61 19.60 7.52
CA THR A 130 16.91 19.26 6.92
C THR A 130 17.26 17.80 7.18
N ALA A 131 17.03 17.31 8.40
CA ALA A 131 17.26 15.91 8.74
C ALA A 131 16.34 14.94 7.97
N VAL A 132 15.07 15.31 7.78
CA VAL A 132 14.09 14.56 6.98
C VAL A 132 14.56 14.45 5.53
N LEU A 133 14.96 15.58 4.91
CA LEU A 133 15.43 15.63 3.53
C LEU A 133 16.74 14.86 3.34
N ASP A 134 17.70 15.02 4.23
CA ASP A 134 18.99 14.33 4.16
C ASP A 134 18.83 12.82 4.32
N LYS A 135 17.92 12.38 5.19
CA LYS A 135 17.63 10.94 5.31
C LYS A 135 16.95 10.40 4.07
N GLY A 136 16.01 11.15 3.49
CA GLY A 136 15.38 10.82 2.21
C GLY A 136 16.41 10.63 1.10
N SER A 137 17.30 11.62 0.93
CA SER A 137 18.40 11.59 -0.04
C SER A 137 19.33 10.39 0.15
N ARG A 138 19.77 10.14 1.40
CA ARG A 138 20.63 8.98 1.71
C ARG A 138 19.98 7.64 1.37
N ASN A 139 18.69 7.49 1.65
CA ASN A 139 17.95 6.27 1.33
C ASN A 139 17.86 6.04 -0.18
N ILE A 140 17.65 7.10 -0.96
CA ILE A 140 17.61 7.01 -2.43
C ILE A 140 18.97 6.60 -2.98
N VAL A 141 20.06 7.23 -2.52
CA VAL A 141 21.43 6.89 -2.94
C VAL A 141 21.77 5.44 -2.60
N PHE A 142 21.40 4.97 -1.40
CA PHE A 142 21.61 3.60 -0.98
C PHE A 142 20.82 2.57 -1.80
N LEU A 143 19.58 2.89 -2.16
CA LEU A 143 18.79 2.05 -3.05
C LEU A 143 19.44 1.95 -4.44
N LEU A 144 19.96 3.06 -4.95
CA LEU A 144 20.59 3.11 -6.26
C LEU A 144 21.92 2.38 -6.32
N SER A 145 22.77 2.52 -5.31
CA SER A 145 24.06 1.83 -5.27
C SER A 145 23.89 0.30 -5.26
N LYS A 146 22.87 -0.21 -4.58
CA LYS A 146 22.52 -1.64 -4.58
C LYS A 146 22.04 -2.17 -5.94
N ILE A 147 21.45 -1.32 -6.76
CA ILE A 147 21.02 -1.69 -8.12
C ILE A 147 22.24 -1.74 -9.05
N SER A 148 23.15 -0.78 -8.94
CA SER A 148 24.36 -0.70 -9.77
C SER A 148 25.27 -1.93 -9.65
N THR A 149 25.42 -2.51 -8.46
CA THR A 149 26.35 -3.65 -8.24
C THR A 149 25.85 -4.99 -8.80
N LYS A 150 24.58 -5.09 -9.22
CA LYS A 150 23.98 -6.35 -9.70
C LYS A 150 23.92 -6.47 -11.22
N VAL A 151 24.29 -5.43 -11.97
CA VAL A 151 24.00 -5.31 -13.41
C VAL A 151 25.20 -5.58 -14.30
N SER A 152 26.41 -5.79 -13.74
CA SER A 152 27.63 -6.02 -14.55
C SER A 152 27.68 -7.34 -15.35
N GLU A 153 26.65 -8.20 -15.34
CA GLU A 153 26.71 -9.54 -15.95
C GLU A 153 25.79 -9.80 -17.15
N THR A 154 25.10 -8.82 -17.74
CA THR A 154 24.22 -9.13 -18.89
C THR A 154 24.15 -8.03 -19.97
N GLN A 155 24.99 -8.18 -20.99
CA GLN A 155 24.76 -7.73 -22.38
C GLN A 155 24.49 -9.02 -23.20
N SER A 156 23.67 -9.12 -24.25
CA SER A 156 23.33 -8.22 -25.33
C SER A 156 22.17 -8.80 -26.17
N HIS A 157 21.55 -7.92 -26.99
CA HIS A 157 20.97 -8.11 -28.33
C HIS A 157 19.53 -7.64 -28.51
N ALA A 158 19.38 -6.67 -29.41
CA ALA A 158 18.15 -6.03 -29.82
C ALA A 158 17.63 -6.62 -31.14
N SER A 159 16.31 -6.73 -31.30
CA SER A 159 15.65 -6.59 -32.60
C SER A 159 14.16 -6.23 -32.47
N THR A 160 13.78 -5.24 -33.26
CA THR A 160 12.46 -4.61 -33.43
C THR A 160 11.43 -5.47 -34.17
N LYS A 161 10.18 -5.49 -33.69
CA LYS A 161 8.95 -5.15 -34.45
C LYS A 161 7.69 -5.21 -33.56
N ASN A 162 6.93 -4.10 -33.55
CA ASN A 162 5.72 -3.91 -32.75
C ASN A 162 4.52 -4.69 -33.33
N THR A 163 4.17 -5.79 -32.67
CA THR A 163 2.81 -6.34 -32.64
C THR A 163 2.50 -6.58 -31.17
N PHE A 164 1.49 -5.88 -30.62
CA PHE A 164 1.10 -5.99 -29.21
C PHE A 164 0.50 -7.38 -28.95
N SER A 165 1.36 -8.37 -28.73
CA SER A 165 1.02 -9.67 -28.15
C SER A 165 1.21 -9.59 -26.64
N ASP A 166 0.36 -10.28 -25.87
CA ASP A 166 0.46 -10.45 -24.40
C ASP A 166 1.81 -11.04 -23.92
N PHE A 167 2.74 -11.30 -24.83
CA PHE A 167 4.11 -11.79 -24.61
C PHE A 167 5.12 -10.67 -24.27
N LEU A 168 4.73 -9.38 -24.34
CA LEU A 168 5.64 -8.24 -24.19
C LEU A 168 6.06 -7.91 -22.74
N LEU A 169 5.47 -8.54 -21.73
CA LEU A 169 5.89 -8.32 -20.33
C LEU A 169 6.98 -9.29 -19.87
N THR A 170 7.43 -10.20 -20.76
CA THR A 170 8.46 -11.19 -20.45
C THR A 170 9.87 -10.68 -20.72
N GLU A 171 10.01 -9.73 -21.66
CA GLU A 171 11.30 -9.15 -22.00
C GLU A 171 11.67 -8.02 -21.01
N PRO A 172 12.94 -7.90 -20.62
CA PRO A 172 13.39 -6.79 -19.80
C PRO A 172 13.19 -5.47 -20.56
N ILE A 173 12.68 -4.45 -19.86
CA ILE A 173 12.55 -3.09 -20.41
C ILE A 173 13.92 -2.65 -20.89
N SER A 174 14.00 -2.02 -22.06
CA SER A 174 15.26 -1.50 -22.58
C SER A 174 15.47 -0.02 -22.22
N PHE A 175 16.73 0.40 -22.13
CA PHE A 175 17.06 1.81 -21.94
C PHE A 175 16.51 2.68 -23.09
N ALA A 176 16.63 2.21 -24.34
CA ALA A 176 16.14 2.92 -25.51
C ALA A 176 14.62 3.12 -25.50
N GLU A 177 13.87 2.12 -25.01
CA GLU A 177 12.43 2.24 -24.82
C GLU A 177 12.10 3.29 -23.75
N THR A 178 12.80 3.26 -22.62
CA THR A 178 12.61 4.25 -21.54
C THR A 178 12.91 5.67 -22.04
N ALA A 179 14.02 5.86 -22.75
CA ALA A 179 14.39 7.13 -23.35
C ALA A 179 13.33 7.62 -24.34
N SER A 180 12.85 6.75 -25.23
CA SER A 180 11.81 7.10 -26.22
C SER A 180 10.49 7.53 -25.56
N VAL A 181 10.13 6.92 -24.43
CA VAL A 181 8.92 7.29 -23.67
C VAL A 181 9.09 8.66 -23.00
N ILE A 182 10.27 8.93 -22.42
CA ILE A 182 10.59 10.21 -21.79
C ILE A 182 10.62 11.34 -22.84
N ASP A 183 11.18 11.09 -24.03
CA ASP A 183 11.22 12.08 -25.10
C ASP A 183 9.83 12.44 -25.65
N LYS A 184 8.88 11.49 -25.59
CA LYS A 184 7.48 11.74 -25.95
C LYS A 184 6.72 12.56 -24.89
N ALA A 185 7.29 12.77 -23.71
CA ALA A 185 6.65 13.59 -22.68
C ALA A 185 6.60 15.07 -23.12
N LYS A 186 5.43 15.70 -22.98
CA LYS A 186 5.22 17.09 -23.39
C LYS A 186 5.95 18.04 -22.44
N LYS A 187 6.87 18.84 -22.98
CA LYS A 187 7.56 19.94 -22.29
C LYS A 187 6.60 21.05 -21.86
N GLY A 188 7.00 21.82 -20.84
CA GLY A 188 6.21 22.95 -20.33
C GLY A 188 4.88 22.58 -19.68
N LYS A 189 4.70 21.31 -19.31
CA LYS A 189 3.58 20.88 -18.45
C LYS A 189 3.91 21.12 -16.99
N SER A 190 2.88 21.42 -16.19
CA SER A 190 3.02 21.55 -14.74
C SER A 190 3.63 20.27 -14.19
N ALA A 191 4.62 20.43 -13.31
CA ALA A 191 5.29 19.32 -12.66
C ALA A 191 4.31 18.46 -11.85
N GLY A 192 4.70 17.19 -11.63
CA GLY A 192 3.95 16.26 -10.80
C GLY A 192 4.00 16.63 -9.31
N PHE A 193 3.54 15.71 -8.46
CA PHE A 193 3.60 15.88 -7.00
C PHE A 193 5.04 16.05 -6.47
N ASP A 194 6.00 15.50 -7.19
CA ASP A 194 7.44 15.62 -6.93
C ASP A 194 8.01 17.00 -7.30
N ASN A 195 7.22 17.88 -7.92
CA ASN A 195 7.66 19.16 -8.49
C ASN A 195 8.84 19.02 -9.47
N LEU A 196 9.03 17.85 -10.07
CA LEU A 196 10.06 17.63 -11.08
C LEU A 196 9.50 18.01 -12.47
N PRO A 197 10.09 19.00 -13.15
CA PRO A 197 9.69 19.32 -14.52
C PRO A 197 10.18 18.22 -15.48
N VAL A 198 9.45 18.00 -16.58
CA VAL A 198 9.75 16.95 -17.58
C VAL A 198 11.17 17.08 -18.12
N GLU A 199 11.66 18.31 -18.22
CA GLU A 199 12.99 18.67 -18.70
C GLU A 199 14.11 18.03 -17.85
N VAL A 200 13.88 17.84 -16.55
CA VAL A 200 14.83 17.14 -15.65
C VAL A 200 14.89 15.65 -15.96
N LEU A 201 13.78 15.06 -16.41
CA LEU A 201 13.70 13.64 -16.77
C LEU A 201 14.41 13.34 -18.09
N GLN A 202 14.54 14.33 -18.98
CA GLN A 202 15.25 14.20 -20.26
C GLN A 202 16.77 14.15 -20.11
N ASN A 203 17.30 14.40 -18.92
CA ASN A 203 18.72 14.21 -18.64
C ASN A 203 19.08 12.72 -18.69
N ASN A 204 20.18 12.35 -19.35
CA ASN A 204 20.63 10.96 -19.47
C ASN A 204 20.74 10.23 -18.11
N CYS A 205 21.18 10.92 -17.06
CA CYS A 205 21.27 10.33 -15.72
C CYS A 205 19.88 10.02 -15.14
N SER A 206 18.91 10.92 -15.33
CA SER A 206 17.51 10.72 -14.91
C SER A 206 16.86 9.59 -15.70
N THR A 207 17.08 9.55 -17.01
CA THR A 207 16.61 8.46 -17.89
C THR A 207 17.19 7.12 -17.44
N LEU A 208 18.48 7.07 -17.12
CA LEU A 208 19.15 5.85 -16.64
C LEU A 208 18.61 5.40 -15.29
N PHE A 209 18.38 6.34 -14.37
CA PHE A 209 17.73 6.06 -13.09
C PHE A 209 16.34 5.45 -13.29
N LEU A 210 15.50 6.07 -14.14
CA LEU A 210 14.14 5.61 -14.39
C LEU A 210 14.12 4.24 -15.08
N TYR A 211 15.03 4.01 -16.02
CA TYR A 211 15.21 2.72 -16.67
C TYR A 211 15.46 1.61 -15.63
N HIS A 212 16.42 1.82 -14.71
CA HIS A 212 16.73 0.85 -13.67
C HIS A 212 15.59 0.66 -12.68
N LEU A 213 14.89 1.75 -12.31
CA LEU A 213 13.73 1.67 -11.44
C LEU A 213 12.62 0.83 -12.07
N PHE A 214 12.30 1.07 -13.34
CA PHE A 214 11.29 0.30 -14.06
C PHE A 214 11.71 -1.16 -14.22
N ASP A 215 12.93 -1.44 -14.70
CA ASP A 215 13.43 -2.80 -14.82
C ASP A 215 13.38 -3.55 -13.48
N PHE A 216 13.74 -2.89 -12.37
CA PHE A 216 13.60 -3.44 -11.03
C PHE A 216 12.13 -3.74 -10.68
N CYS A 217 11.22 -2.78 -10.86
CA CYS A 217 9.80 -2.96 -10.56
C CYS A 217 9.17 -4.11 -11.35
N PHE A 218 9.57 -4.29 -12.61
CA PHE A 218 9.05 -5.35 -13.48
C PHE A 218 9.65 -6.72 -13.17
N ARG A 219 10.97 -6.82 -12.93
CA ARG A 219 11.62 -8.09 -12.56
C ARG A 219 11.19 -8.60 -11.19
N PHE A 220 10.96 -7.70 -10.24
CA PHE A 220 10.63 -8.04 -8.85
C PHE A 220 9.13 -7.99 -8.55
N GLN A 221 8.26 -8.28 -9.54
CA GLN A 221 6.79 -8.40 -9.40
C GLN A 221 6.29 -9.42 -8.35
N LYS A 222 7.13 -9.94 -7.45
CA LYS A 222 6.68 -10.56 -6.19
C LYS A 222 6.11 -9.49 -5.27
N THR A 223 4.82 -9.22 -5.48
CA THR A 223 3.87 -8.73 -4.48
C THR A 223 4.32 -7.48 -3.72
N TRP A 224 4.15 -6.31 -4.34
CA TRP A 224 3.79 -5.10 -3.59
C TRP A 224 2.35 -5.23 -3.05
N GLN A 225 2.08 -6.29 -2.29
CA GLN A 225 1.05 -6.18 -1.26
C GLN A 225 1.69 -5.35 -0.17
N PHE A 226 1.47 -4.03 -0.19
CA PHE A 226 1.66 -3.19 0.97
C PHE A 226 0.83 -3.80 2.12
N ARG A 227 1.44 -4.68 2.93
CA ARG A 227 1.00 -4.90 4.29
C ARG A 227 1.26 -3.58 4.99
N ALA A 228 0.23 -2.76 5.08
CA ALA A 228 0.18 -1.73 6.10
C ALA A 228 0.23 -2.44 7.45
N THR A 229 1.42 -2.64 7.99
CA THR A 229 1.60 -2.90 9.41
C THR A 229 1.13 -1.65 10.15
N PRO A 230 0.08 -1.73 11.00
CA PRO A 230 -0.25 -0.60 11.85
C PRO A 230 0.93 -0.38 12.79
N CYS A 231 1.52 0.82 12.73
CA CYS A 231 2.48 1.28 13.74
C CYS A 231 1.78 1.21 15.10
N LEU A 232 2.37 0.46 16.03
CA LEU A 232 2.09 0.58 17.45
C LEU A 232 2.74 1.89 17.89
N THR A 233 1.92 2.88 18.24
CA THR A 233 2.36 4.04 18.99
C THR A 233 2.56 3.61 20.44
N GLU A 234 3.82 3.56 20.88
CA GLU A 234 4.19 3.56 22.30
C GLU A 234 3.94 4.97 22.84
N GLU A 235 2.98 5.11 23.74
CA GLU A 235 2.79 6.32 24.53
C GLU A 235 3.70 6.25 25.76
N LEU A 236 4.71 7.12 25.79
CA LEU A 236 5.38 7.56 27.01
C LEU A 236 4.42 8.48 27.77
N HIS A 237 3.93 8.04 28.94
CA HIS A 237 3.84 8.80 30.19
C HIS A 237 3.34 7.93 31.34
#